data_AF-A0A8X6W2A0-F1
#
_entry.id   AF-A0A8X6W2A0-F1
#
_cell.length_a   1.000
_cell.length_b   1.000
_cell.length_c   1.000
_cell.angle_alpha   90.00
_cell.angle_beta   90.00
_cell.angle_gamma   90.00
#
_symmetry.space_group_name_H-M   'P 1'
#
loop_
_entity.id
_entity.type
_entity.pdbx_description
1 polymer ?
#
loop_
_entity_poly.entity_id
_entity_poly.type
_entity_poly.pdbx_seq_one_letter_code
_entity_poly.pdbx_strand_id
1 'polypeptide(L)'
;MTRIAQRFFVNHQIEMLPWPARSPDLSPIENMGSMVAQRLTQITPPAATPDQLWQRVEAAWFAVPLEHIQSLFELMSRRVEAVISNNGGYSGYLATDSGRNNTSQKSINLII
;
A
#
# COMPACT_ATOMS: atom_id res chain seq x y z
N MET A 1 5.52 -8.02 -17.94
CA MET A 1 6.65 -8.66 -17.23
C MET A 1 7.65 -9.17 -18.27
N THR A 2 8.95 -9.02 -18.05
CA THR A 2 9.97 -9.53 -18.99
C THR A 2 10.15 -11.04 -18.84
N ARG A 3 10.59 -11.71 -19.92
CA ARG A 3 10.82 -13.16 -19.94
C ARG A 3 11.86 -13.62 -18.90
N ILE A 4 12.86 -12.80 -18.61
CA ILE A 4 13.90 -13.10 -17.62
C ILE A 4 13.29 -13.12 -16.22
N ALA A 5 12.48 -12.11 -15.87
CA ALA A 5 11.81 -12.06 -14.58
C ALA A 5 10.80 -13.20 -14.41
N GLN A 6 10.02 -13.54 -15.45
CA GLN A 6 9.11 -14.69 -15.40
C GLN A 6 9.83 -16.01 -15.10
N ARG A 7 10.97 -16.26 -15.77
CA ARG A 7 11.78 -17.47 -15.50
C ARG A 7 12.32 -17.50 -14.08
N PHE A 8 12.73 -16.36 -13.55
CA PHE A 8 13.17 -16.26 -12.16
C PHE A 8 12.06 -16.73 -11.20
N PHE A 9 10.84 -16.20 -11.33
CA PHE A 9 9.73 -16.60 -10.45
C PHE A 9 9.41 -18.10 -10.55
N VAL A 10 9.38 -18.66 -11.77
CA VAL A 10 9.13 -20.10 -11.98
C VAL A 10 10.23 -20.96 -11.36
N ASN A 11 11.50 -20.62 -11.60
CA ASN A 11 12.64 -21.39 -11.09
C ASN A 11 12.76 -21.35 -9.56
N HIS A 12 12.31 -20.26 -8.94
CA HIS A 12 12.31 -20.09 -7.49
C HIS A 12 10.98 -20.49 -6.83
N GLN A 13 10.04 -21.07 -7.58
CA GLN A 13 8.73 -21.50 -7.07
C GLN A 13 7.95 -20.36 -6.38
N ILE A 14 8.12 -19.14 -6.88
CA ILE A 14 7.42 -17.96 -6.37
C ILE A 14 6.11 -17.82 -7.14
N GLU A 15 4.99 -17.98 -6.44
CA GLU A 15 3.67 -17.73 -7.01
C GLU A 15 3.44 -16.22 -7.19
N MET A 16 3.10 -15.82 -8.42
CA MET A 16 2.76 -14.43 -8.71
C MET A 16 1.24 -14.24 -8.57
N LEU A 17 0.85 -13.23 -7.80
CA LEU A 17 -0.55 -12.81 -7.74
C LEU A 17 -0.99 -12.23 -9.10
N PRO A 18 -2.19 -12.58 -9.59
CA PRO A 18 -2.76 -11.93 -10.77
C PRO A 18 -3.09 -10.47 -10.43
N TRP A 19 -2.30 -9.53 -10.98
CA TRP A 19 -2.46 -8.10 -10.69
C TRP A 19 -3.22 -7.37 -11.81
N PRO A 20 -4.29 -6.63 -11.51
CA PRO A 20 -4.99 -5.83 -12.51
C PRO A 20 -4.14 -4.64 -12.99
N ALA A 21 -4.27 -4.30 -14.27
CA ALA A 21 -3.56 -3.15 -14.83
C ALA A 21 -4.08 -1.84 -14.21
N ARG A 22 -3.16 -0.90 -13.92
CA ARG A 22 -3.46 0.44 -13.38
C ARG A 22 -4.18 0.46 -12.03
N SER A 23 -3.89 -0.49 -11.14
CA SER A 23 -4.44 -0.53 -9.78
C SER A 23 -3.39 -0.25 -8.70
N PRO A 24 -2.84 0.98 -8.61
CA PRO A 24 -1.92 1.35 -7.53
C PRO A 24 -2.63 1.38 -6.17
N ASP A 25 -3.95 1.61 -6.15
CA ASP A 25 -4.79 1.62 -4.95
C ASP A 25 -4.89 0.26 -4.27
N LEU A 26 -4.67 -0.82 -5.02
CA LEU A 26 -4.55 -2.17 -4.47
C LEU A 26 -3.16 -2.45 -3.91
N SER A 27 -2.14 -1.63 -4.14
CA SER A 27 -0.76 -1.94 -3.77
C SER A 27 -0.44 -1.52 -2.33
N PRO A 28 -0.16 -2.44 -1.38
CA PRO A 28 0.17 -2.07 0.00
C PRO A 28 1.41 -1.18 0.11
N ILE A 29 2.39 -1.38 -0.78
CA ILE A 29 3.65 -0.62 -0.81
C ILE A 29 3.43 0.85 -1.19
N GLU A 30 2.45 1.16 -2.05
CA GLU A 30 2.12 2.54 -2.43
C GLU A 30 1.55 3.31 -1.22
N ASN A 31 0.77 2.62 -0.38
CA ASN A 31 0.27 3.21 0.85
C ASN A 31 1.40 3.44 1.86
N MET A 32 2.26 2.44 2.07
CA MET A 32 3.43 2.58 2.94
C MET A 32 4.36 3.70 2.45
N GLY A 33 4.60 3.81 1.15
CA GLY A 33 5.38 4.88 0.55
C GLY A 33 4.77 6.26 0.80
N SER A 34 3.44 6.38 0.73
CA SER A 34 2.72 7.61 1.07
C SER A 34 2.87 8.00 2.54
N MET A 35 2.82 7.02 3.46
CA MET A 35 3.05 7.23 4.90
C MET A 35 4.48 7.71 5.21
N VAL A 36 5.46 7.20 4.47
CA VAL A 36 6.87 7.64 4.59
C VAL A 36 7.04 9.04 4.02
N ALA A 37 6.46 9.32 2.85
CA ALA A 37 6.47 10.65 2.25
C ALA A 37 5.83 11.70 3.16
N GLN A 38 4.70 11.39 3.79
CA GLN A 38 4.05 12.28 4.75
C GLN A 38 4.92 12.57 5.98
N ARG A 39 5.65 11.58 6.50
CA ARG A 39 6.60 11.80 7.60
C ARG A 39 7.75 12.70 7.15
N LEU A 40 8.27 12.48 5.94
CA LEU A 40 9.37 13.29 5.39
C LEU A 40 8.98 14.76 5.21
N THR A 41 7.75 15.06 4.75
CA THR A 41 7.29 16.45 4.58
C THR A 41 7.14 17.21 5.90
N GLN A 42 7.05 16.52 7.03
CA GLN A 42 6.99 17.12 8.36
C GLN A 42 8.39 17.50 8.91
N ILE A 43 9.47 16.96 8.34
CA ILE A 43 10.83 17.21 8.85
C ILE A 43 11.35 18.55 8.32
N THR A 44 11.58 19.50 9.23
CA THR A 44 12.13 20.83 8.94
C THR A 44 13.48 21.02 9.67
N PRO A 45 14.50 21.61 9.02
CA PRO A 45 14.55 22.05 7.62
C PRO A 45 14.65 20.86 6.63
N PRO A 46 14.36 21.05 5.34
CA PRO A 46 14.57 20.01 4.31
C PRO A 46 15.99 19.45 4.30
N ALA A 47 16.16 18.24 3.77
CA ALA A 47 17.49 17.65 3.61
C ALA A 47 18.32 18.49 2.63
N ALA A 48 19.56 18.82 3.01
CA ALA A 48 20.46 19.62 2.18
C ALA A 48 21.29 18.76 1.20
N THR A 49 21.38 17.45 1.45
CA THR A 49 22.16 16.51 0.62
C THR A 49 21.38 15.21 0.36
N PRO A 50 21.73 14.46 -0.72
CA PRO A 50 21.17 13.14 -0.97
C PRO A 50 21.37 12.16 0.20
N ASP A 51 22.53 12.19 0.86
CA ASP A 51 22.81 11.31 2.01
C ASP A 51 21.90 11.63 3.21
N GLN A 52 21.67 12.92 3.48
CA GLN A 52 20.73 13.34 4.52
C GLN A 52 19.30 12.94 4.17
N LEU A 53 18.91 13.02 2.89
CA LEU A 53 17.60 12.56 2.45
C LEU A 53 17.46 11.04 2.65
N TRP A 54 18.49 10.28 2.28
CA TRP A 54 18.50 8.83 2.45
C TRP A 54 18.34 8.42 3.92
N GLN A 55 19.12 9.02 4.82
CA GLN A 55 19.01 8.76 6.27
C GLN A 55 17.62 9.09 6.81
N ARG A 56 17.01 10.17 6.34
CA ARG A 56 15.65 10.55 6.77
C ARG A 56 14.58 9.60 6.22
N VAL A 57 14.72 9.14 4.97
CA VAL A 57 13.82 8.13 4.38
C VAL A 57 13.90 6.83 5.16
N GLU A 58 15.12 6.39 5.47
CA GLU A 58 15.37 5.19 6.26
C GLU A 58 14.77 5.31 7.67
N ALA A 59 15.02 6.42 8.37
CA ALA A 59 14.43 6.67 9.68
C ALA A 59 12.88 6.73 9.62
N ALA A 60 12.31 7.39 8.62
CA ALA A 60 10.87 7.48 8.44
C ALA A 60 10.23 6.11 8.12
N TRP A 61 10.94 5.27 7.36
CA TRP A 61 10.55 3.89 7.07
C TRP A 61 10.50 3.04 8.33
N PHE A 62 11.56 3.05 9.14
CA PHE A 62 11.61 2.31 10.41
C PHE A 62 10.66 2.85 11.48
N ALA A 63 10.26 4.12 11.37
CA ALA A 63 9.27 4.72 12.26
C ALA A 63 7.81 4.42 11.89
N VAL A 64 7.54 3.65 10.82
CA VAL A 64 6.18 3.18 10.52
C VAL A 64 5.84 2.04 11.50
N PRO A 65 4.81 2.20 12.36
CA PRO A 65 4.44 1.16 13.31
C PRO A 65 3.95 -0.10 12.61
N LEU A 66 4.25 -1.26 13.17
CA LEU A 66 3.85 -2.55 12.60
C LEU A 66 2.31 -2.69 12.54
N GLU A 67 1.58 -2.11 13.49
CA GLU A 67 0.10 -2.13 13.46
C GLU A 67 -0.46 -1.42 12.21
N HIS A 68 0.22 -0.38 11.71
CA HIS A 68 -0.20 0.28 10.49
C HIS A 68 0.00 -0.65 9.30
N ILE A 69 1.15 -1.34 9.21
CA ILE A 69 1.42 -2.32 8.16
C ILE A 69 0.37 -3.44 8.19
N GLN A 70 0.02 -3.96 9.36
CA GLN A 70 -1.02 -4.99 9.50
C GLN A 70 -2.37 -4.49 9.02
N SER A 71 -2.77 -3.27 9.41
CA SER A 71 -4.03 -2.67 8.95
C SER A 71 -4.07 -2.49 7.42
N LEU A 72 -2.92 -2.24 6.77
CA LEU A 72 -2.85 -2.18 5.30
C LEU A 72 -3.25 -3.49 4.65
N PHE A 73 -2.79 -4.62 5.20
CA PHE A 73 -3.15 -5.94 4.73
C PHE A 73 -4.62 -6.27 5.01
N GLU A 74 -5.14 -5.92 6.18
CA GLU A 74 -6.57 -6.13 6.49
C GLU A 74 -7.49 -5.31 5.57
N LEU A 75 -7.07 -4.11 5.17
CA LEU A 75 -7.80 -3.28 4.23
C LEU A 75 -7.77 -3.80 2.79
N MET A 76 -6.86 -4.71 2.44
CA MET A 76 -6.76 -5.24 1.08
C MET A 76 -8.04 -5.93 0.62
N SER A 77 -8.63 -6.78 1.45
CA SER A 77 -9.89 -7.46 1.13
C SER A 77 -11.00 -6.45 0.83
N ARG A 78 -11.11 -5.39 1.66
CA ARG A 78 -12.09 -4.31 1.47
C ARG A 78 -11.84 -3.50 0.21
N ARG A 79 -10.58 -3.27 -0.16
CA ARG A 79 -10.22 -2.56 -1.39
C ARG A 79 -10.56 -3.38 -2.62
N VAL A 80 -10.26 -4.68 -2.60
CA VAL A 80 -10.63 -5.60 -3.67
C VAL A 80 -12.15 -5.63 -3.85
N GLU A 81 -12.92 -5.74 -2.76
CA GLU A 81 -14.38 -5.63 -2.79
C GLU A 81 -14.88 -4.29 -3.37
N ALA A 82 -14.24 -3.18 -3.00
CA ALA A 82 -14.58 -1.86 -3.51
C ALA A 82 -14.30 -1.75 -5.02
N VAL A 83 -13.15 -2.25 -5.51
CA VAL A 83 -12.84 -2.29 -6.95
C VAL A 83 -13.86 -3.14 -7.70
N ILE A 84 -14.24 -4.30 -7.17
CA ILE A 84 -15.27 -5.17 -7.77
C ILE A 84 -16.61 -4.42 -7.85
N SER A 85 -17.01 -3.78 -6.74
CA SER A 85 -18.26 -3.01 -6.65
C SER A 85 -18.27 -1.80 -7.59
N ASN A 86 -17.09 -1.23 -7.88
CA ASN A 86 -16.89 -0.12 -8.79
C ASN A 86 -16.60 -0.57 -10.23
N ASN A 87 -16.87 -1.84 -10.58
CA ASN A 87 -16.65 -2.40 -11.92
C ASN A 87 -15.21 -2.21 -12.45
N GLY A 88 -14.22 -2.38 -11.58
CA GLY A 88 -12.80 -2.16 -11.91
C GLY A 88 -12.34 -0.70 -11.76
N GLY A 89 -13.23 0.18 -11.32
CA GLY A 89 -12.93 1.57 -10.99
C GLY A 89 -12.20 1.74 -9.66
N TYR A 90 -11.80 2.98 -9.39
CA TYR A 90 -11.05 3.38 -8.20
C TYR A 90 -11.73 2.95 -6.89
N SER A 91 -10.99 2.31 -5.98
CA SER A 91 -11.54 1.80 -4.71
C SER A 91 -11.94 2.88 -3.70
N GLY A 92 -11.50 4.13 -3.86
CA GLY A 92 -11.69 5.19 -2.86
C GLY A 92 -10.59 5.23 -1.79
N TYR A 93 -9.69 4.23 -1.75
CA TYR A 93 -8.66 4.12 -0.74
C TYR A 93 -7.30 4.61 -1.26
N LEU A 94 -7.03 5.91 -1.09
CA LEU A 94 -5.68 6.47 -1.09
C LEU A 94 -5.43 7.20 0.23
N ALA A 95 -4.16 7.27 0.60
CA ALA A 95 -3.69 7.73 1.91
C ALA A 95 -3.94 9.23 2.15
N THR A 96 -5.18 9.60 2.47
CA THR A 96 -5.55 10.80 3.26
C THR A 96 -6.91 10.67 3.96
N ASP A 97 -7.66 9.57 3.81
CA ASP A 97 -9.03 9.47 4.37
C ASP A 97 -9.05 9.07 5.86
N SER A 98 -8.15 9.64 6.66
CA SER A 98 -8.14 9.59 8.13
C SER A 98 -9.33 10.34 8.77
N GLY A 99 -10.41 10.60 8.02
CA GLY A 99 -11.48 11.52 8.39
C GLY A 99 -12.88 11.15 7.93
N ARG A 100 -13.14 9.95 7.39
CA ARG A 100 -14.51 9.47 7.16
C ARG A 100 -14.85 8.33 8.10
N ASN A 101 -15.26 8.71 9.31
CA ASN A 101 -16.25 7.93 10.05
C ASN A 101 -17.45 7.69 9.12
N ASN A 102 -17.66 6.45 8.70
CA ASN A 102 -19.00 6.03 8.32
C ASN A 102 -19.30 4.65 8.91
N THR A 103 -19.90 4.73 10.08
CA THR A 103 -20.99 3.87 10.54
C THR A 103 -21.68 3.09 9.41
N SER A 104 -21.24 1.86 9.21
CA SER A 104 -22.12 0.73 8.91
C SER A 104 -21.32 -0.54 9.14
N GLN A 105 -21.33 -0.95 10.41
CA GLN A 105 -21.26 -2.35 10.77
C GLN A 105 -22.26 -3.10 9.87
N LYS A 106 -21.77 -3.83 8.87
CA LYS A 106 -22.57 -4.88 8.25
C LYS A 106 -21.69 -6.11 8.16
N SER A 107 -21.90 -6.96 9.15
CA SER A 107 -21.45 -8.35 9.19
C SER A 107 -21.67 -9.00 7.83
N ILE A 108 -20.62 -9.58 7.25
CA ILE A 108 -20.78 -10.63 6.26
C ILE A 108 -19.58 -11.56 6.34
N ASN A 109 -19.87 -12.80 6.74
CA ASN A 109 -18.97 -13.95 6.67
C ASN A 109 -18.63 -14.27 5.21
N LEU A 110 -17.37 -14.55 4.91
CA LEU A 110 -16.94 -15.56 3.92
C LEU A 110 -15.42 -15.76 4.08
N ILE A 111 -14.95 -16.84 4.72
CA ILE A 111 -14.50 -18.08 4.05
C ILE A 111 -13.91 -17.82 2.66
N ILE A 112 -12.62 -17.55 2.62
CA ILE A 112 -11.68 -18.14 1.65
C ILE A 112 -10.38 -18.40 2.40
#